data_AF-A0AAU4KZ52-F1
#
_entry.id   AF-A0AAU4KZ52-F1
#
_cell.length_a   1.000
_cell.length_b   1.000
_cell.length_c   1.000
_cell.angle_alpha   90.00
_cell.angle_beta   90.00
_cell.angle_gamma   90.00
#
_symmetry.space_group_name_H-M   'P 1'
#
loop_
_entity.id
_entity.type
_entity.pdbx_description
1 polymer ?
#
loop_
_entity_poly.entity_id
_entity_poly.type
_entity_poly.pdbx_seq_one_letter_code
_entity_poly.pdbx_strand_id
1 'polypeptide(L)'
;MNELITSELVDLELSARTTQTASRSLAERMVAAGRVTDLEGFLADLAAREAKTHTGLEGGMGIQHCRSKHVTAPTLAFGRSDYGIDFGARDGPADLIFLIAAPLGADDDHPKVLSALARRLMDQEFTTALRIGHDPAAVATLIRGEAGLQTAAAGPASPAPASRPFRIVAVTSCAPGIAYTYMAAESLQKAGEANGVELVVETQGSAGFARLDPAVIAAADAVILAHDVEVREKARFTGKPTVDVAVKAAINRPAALIAEVRAKAERGEITAPAGARHPWTQPLPDFGTRLRKWLMTSVASTSVADGAVWLDTTVKVGLALPGLVTALRCRVRSQRSSPAANGSPRYPTDPCRPPAPLPNRPPRPLLPRSSTNAPPMESTMLATPVDLDQLTGVWQIDPDHSEVGFCVRHLMTRLRGAFTRFCGTITVGDNPLWSSVRAEIDTASVDTRNSMRDKHLRATNFLDSDNHPTAYFTSARIRTKDGRYLVEGALAIRGQVRRVTLDLFLLGVDADVSGRTRAGFRAYTRISRSEFGVTGHVPVAGRRALIGDTVMLELEIQAVKDH
;
A
#
# COMPACT_ATOMS: atom_id res chain seq x y z
N MET A 1 -11.83 -6.09 38.34
CA MET A 1 -10.78 -6.56 37.41
C MET A 1 -10.98 -5.93 36.02
N ASN A 2 -11.32 -4.63 35.97
CA ASN A 2 -11.93 -4.05 34.75
C ASN A 2 -11.51 -2.61 34.40
N GLU A 3 -10.46 -2.07 35.02
CA GLU A 3 -10.00 -0.71 34.68
C GLU A 3 -8.55 -0.73 34.19
N LEU A 4 -8.21 -1.67 33.32
CA LEU A 4 -6.94 -1.63 32.61
C LEU A 4 -6.82 -0.32 31.80
N ILE A 5 -7.94 0.15 31.25
CA ILE A 5 -8.04 1.41 30.51
C ILE A 5 -9.35 2.12 30.87
N THR A 6 -9.28 3.44 31.01
CA THR A 6 -10.41 4.36 31.21
C THR A 6 -10.38 5.43 30.11
N SER A 7 -11.42 6.25 30.00
CA SER A 7 -11.48 7.35 29.01
C SER A 7 -10.34 8.35 29.17
N GLU A 8 -9.88 8.60 30.40
CA GLU A 8 -8.78 9.53 30.70
C GLU A 8 -7.42 9.05 30.15
N LEU A 9 -7.27 7.73 30.01
CA LEU A 9 -6.10 7.06 29.46
C LEU A 9 -6.14 6.93 27.93
N VAL A 10 -7.15 7.51 27.28
CA VAL A 10 -7.31 7.53 25.83
C VAL A 10 -7.02 8.94 25.28
N ASP A 11 -6.09 9.00 24.33
CA ASP A 11 -5.79 10.19 23.53
C ASP A 11 -6.15 9.94 22.06
N LEU A 12 -7.25 10.51 21.59
CA LEU A 12 -7.70 10.31 20.21
C LEU A 12 -7.02 11.23 19.19
N GLU A 13 -6.24 12.21 19.67
CA GLU A 13 -5.57 13.26 18.90
C GLU A 13 -4.13 13.42 19.39
N LEU A 14 -3.41 12.30 19.54
CA LEU A 14 -2.07 12.28 20.11
C LEU A 14 -1.12 13.15 19.28
N SER A 15 -0.74 14.29 19.86
CA SER A 15 0.09 15.30 19.19
C SER A 15 1.58 14.96 19.15
N ALA A 16 1.98 13.79 19.64
CA ALA A 16 3.37 13.32 19.60
C ALA A 16 3.88 13.11 18.17
N ARG A 17 5.21 13.17 18.00
CA ARG A 17 5.89 12.97 16.70
C ARG A 17 7.01 11.94 16.76
N THR A 18 7.40 11.56 17.97
CA THR A 18 8.46 10.59 18.23
C THR A 18 7.98 9.60 19.28
N THR A 19 8.60 8.43 19.31
CA THR A 19 8.32 7.40 20.33
C THR A 19 8.45 7.97 21.74
N GLN A 20 9.48 8.77 22.01
CA GLN A 20 9.71 9.37 23.32
C GLN A 20 8.63 10.39 23.71
N THR A 21 8.17 11.21 22.77
CA THR A 21 7.10 12.18 23.04
C THR A 21 5.74 11.51 23.19
N ALA A 22 5.50 10.40 22.48
CA ALA A 22 4.31 9.57 22.66
C ALA A 22 4.31 8.88 24.02
N SER A 23 5.43 8.26 24.40
CA SER A 23 5.62 7.65 25.71
C SER A 23 5.34 8.65 26.83
N ARG A 24 5.93 9.85 26.75
CA ARG A 24 5.73 10.90 27.77
C ARG A 24 4.28 11.33 27.86
N SER A 25 3.63 11.66 26.75
CA SER A 25 2.23 12.13 26.75
C SER A 25 1.25 11.07 27.30
N LEU A 26 1.43 9.80 26.93
CA LEU A 26 0.59 8.71 27.47
C LEU A 26 0.92 8.41 28.94
N ALA A 27 2.19 8.51 29.34
CA ALA A 27 2.60 8.35 30.74
C ALA A 27 2.10 9.48 31.65
N GLU A 28 2.06 10.73 31.16
CA GLU A 28 1.47 11.87 31.88
C GLU A 28 -0.01 11.63 32.20
N ARG A 29 -0.76 11.03 31.26
CA ARG A 29 -2.15 10.59 31.52
C ARG A 29 -2.23 9.50 32.58
N MET A 30 -1.29 8.56 32.59
CA MET A 30 -1.22 7.54 33.64
C MET A 30 -0.88 8.14 35.02
N VAL A 31 -0.05 9.18 35.07
CA VAL A 31 0.21 9.95 36.30
C VAL A 31 -1.04 10.69 36.76
N ALA A 32 -1.72 11.39 35.85
CA ALA A 32 -2.97 12.10 36.15
C ALA A 32 -4.07 11.14 36.68
N ALA A 33 -4.12 9.92 36.16
CA ALA A 33 -5.01 8.86 36.62
C ALA A 33 -4.54 8.14 37.91
N GLY A 34 -3.43 8.56 38.53
CA GLY A 34 -2.87 7.98 39.75
C GLY A 34 -2.27 6.57 39.58
N ARG A 35 -2.00 6.15 38.33
CA ARG A 35 -1.46 4.81 37.99
C ARG A 35 0.06 4.77 37.94
N VAL A 36 0.71 5.91 37.76
CA VAL A 36 2.17 6.09 37.79
C VAL A 36 2.53 7.11 38.86
N THR A 37 3.51 6.76 39.71
CA THR A 37 3.93 7.55 40.89
C THR A 37 5.13 8.45 40.62
N ASP A 38 5.94 8.13 39.61
CA ASP A 38 7.12 8.89 39.20
C ASP A 38 7.29 8.77 37.68
N LEU A 39 7.03 9.88 36.99
CA LEU A 39 7.03 9.97 35.54
C LEU A 39 8.42 9.70 34.95
N GLU A 40 9.45 10.37 35.48
CA GLU A 40 10.80 10.31 34.91
C GLU A 40 11.41 8.92 35.16
N GLY A 41 11.19 8.34 36.34
CA GLY A 41 11.57 6.96 36.63
C GLY A 41 10.89 5.95 35.71
N PHE A 42 9.58 6.10 35.48
CA PHE A 42 8.84 5.22 34.57
C PHE A 42 9.29 5.34 33.11
N LEU A 43 9.54 6.56 32.62
CA LEU A 43 10.05 6.79 31.26
C LEU A 43 11.45 6.21 31.07
N ALA A 44 12.30 6.26 32.10
CA ALA A 44 13.62 5.62 32.07
C ALA A 44 13.50 4.09 31.94
N ASP A 45 12.60 3.45 32.71
CA ASP A 45 12.34 2.01 32.62
C ASP A 45 11.82 1.61 31.22
N LEU A 46 10.94 2.43 30.64
CA LEU A 46 10.39 2.20 29.30
C LEU A 46 11.47 2.32 28.21
N ALA A 47 12.31 3.37 28.28
CA ALA A 47 13.42 3.57 27.34
C ALA A 47 14.45 2.42 27.42
N ALA A 48 14.76 1.95 28.62
CA ALA A 48 15.65 0.81 28.84
C ALA A 48 15.09 -0.49 28.26
N ARG A 49 13.76 -0.63 28.19
CA ARG A 49 13.09 -1.80 27.61
C ARG A 49 13.05 -1.74 26.07
N GLU A 50 12.77 -0.57 25.51
CA GLU A 50 12.74 -0.30 24.06
C GLU A 50 14.11 -0.53 23.42
N ALA A 51 15.18 -0.13 24.10
CA ALA A 51 16.55 -0.32 23.62
C ALA A 51 16.93 -1.78 23.33
N LYS A 52 16.18 -2.75 23.86
CA LYS A 52 16.43 -4.19 23.65
C LYS A 52 15.69 -4.75 22.43
N THR A 53 14.54 -4.19 22.07
CA THR A 53 13.69 -4.72 20.99
C THR A 53 12.72 -3.63 20.54
N HIS A 54 12.66 -3.39 19.24
CA HIS A 54 11.64 -2.52 18.63
C HIS A 54 10.23 -3.01 18.98
N THR A 55 9.33 -2.08 19.25
CA THR A 55 7.95 -2.37 19.65
C THR A 55 6.91 -2.11 18.55
N GLY A 56 7.38 -1.89 17.32
CA GLY A 56 6.53 -1.77 16.14
C GLY A 56 5.94 -3.12 15.69
N LEU A 57 4.65 -3.11 15.36
CA LEU A 57 3.91 -4.24 14.82
C LEU A 57 3.25 -3.84 13.48
N GLU A 58 3.22 -4.78 12.53
CA GLU A 58 2.56 -4.60 11.24
C GLU A 58 1.08 -4.23 11.42
N GLY A 59 0.56 -3.41 10.50
CA GLY A 59 -0.77 -2.81 10.58
C GLY A 59 -0.76 -1.44 11.25
N GLY A 60 0.35 -0.71 11.22
CA GLY A 60 0.46 0.65 11.77
C GLY A 60 0.35 0.73 13.29
N MET A 61 0.96 -0.19 14.03
CA MET A 61 0.83 -0.27 15.49
C MET A 61 2.17 -0.13 16.21
N GLY A 62 2.17 0.64 17.31
CA GLY A 62 3.29 0.73 18.26
C GLY A 62 2.82 0.26 19.63
N ILE A 63 3.44 -0.78 20.18
CA ILE A 63 3.00 -1.40 21.44
C ILE A 63 4.14 -1.37 22.44
N GLN A 64 4.29 -0.23 23.12
CA GLN A 64 5.29 -0.11 24.17
C GLN A 64 4.81 -0.76 25.45
N HIS A 65 5.68 -1.51 26.10
CA HIS A 65 5.36 -2.17 27.36
C HIS A 65 6.57 -2.28 28.26
N CYS A 66 6.37 -2.05 29.56
CA CYS A 66 7.38 -2.36 30.57
C CYS A 66 6.76 -2.73 31.92
N ARG A 67 7.55 -3.41 32.74
CA ARG A 67 7.31 -3.54 34.19
C ARG A 67 8.12 -2.48 34.90
N SER A 68 7.52 -1.80 35.86
CA SER A 68 8.18 -0.72 36.58
C SER A 68 7.70 -0.63 38.03
N LYS A 69 8.58 -0.24 38.94
CA LYS A 69 8.27 0.03 40.36
C LYS A 69 7.44 1.29 40.53
N HIS A 70 7.44 2.14 39.50
CA HIS A 70 6.74 3.41 39.48
C HIS A 70 5.26 3.24 39.10
N VAL A 71 4.81 2.03 38.77
CA VAL A 71 3.43 1.71 38.37
C VAL A 71 2.70 1.04 39.53
N THR A 72 1.52 1.55 39.88
CA THR A 72 0.73 1.09 41.05
C THR A 72 -0.27 0.00 40.70
N ALA A 73 -0.71 -0.09 39.44
CA ALA A 73 -1.62 -1.12 38.95
C ALA A 73 -1.40 -1.40 37.45
N PRO A 74 -1.73 -2.61 36.95
CA PRO A 74 -1.71 -2.88 35.51
C PRO A 74 -2.56 -1.87 34.74
N THR A 75 -1.95 -1.19 33.78
CA THR A 75 -2.55 -0.03 33.09
C THR A 75 -2.22 -0.07 31.61
N LEU A 76 -3.19 0.30 30.78
CA LEU A 76 -3.08 0.48 29.34
C LEU A 76 -3.55 1.90 29.00
N ALA A 77 -2.67 2.69 28.40
CA ALA A 77 -3.03 3.93 27.75
C ALA A 77 -3.00 3.73 26.23
N PHE A 78 -3.90 4.41 25.55
CA PHE A 78 -4.05 4.33 24.11
C PHE A 78 -3.96 5.73 23.50
N GLY A 79 -3.23 5.84 22.40
CA GLY A 79 -3.09 7.05 21.62
C GLY A 79 -3.37 6.78 20.15
N ARG A 80 -4.11 7.67 19.48
CA ARG A 80 -4.21 7.69 18.02
C ARG A 80 -3.43 8.88 17.47
N SER A 81 -2.47 8.63 16.58
CA SER A 81 -1.65 9.65 15.95
C SER A 81 -2.07 9.87 14.50
N ASP A 82 -2.45 11.11 14.16
CA ASP A 82 -2.69 11.52 12.77
C ASP A 82 -1.40 11.66 11.95
N TYR A 83 -0.24 11.66 12.62
CA TYR A 83 1.06 11.92 12.00
C TYR A 83 1.82 10.64 11.66
N GLY A 84 1.47 9.54 12.32
CA GLY A 84 2.28 8.33 12.34
C GLY A 84 3.53 8.53 13.20
N ILE A 85 3.90 7.53 13.99
CA ILE A 85 5.09 7.54 14.86
C ILE A 85 5.91 6.29 14.57
N ASP A 86 7.21 6.45 14.32
CA ASP A 86 8.08 5.33 13.97
C ASP A 86 8.46 4.48 15.19
N PHE A 87 7.92 3.28 15.26
CA PHE A 87 8.25 2.25 16.25
C PHE A 87 9.12 1.12 15.67
N GLY A 88 9.63 1.27 14.45
CA GLY A 88 10.49 0.29 13.78
C GLY A 88 9.77 -0.89 13.12
N ALA A 89 8.47 -0.74 12.78
CA ALA A 89 7.72 -1.75 12.03
C ALA A 89 8.07 -1.70 10.52
N ARG A 90 8.00 -2.85 9.84
CA ARG A 90 8.36 -2.99 8.42
C ARG A 90 7.44 -2.23 7.46
N ASP A 91 6.19 -2.04 7.86
CA ASP A 91 5.14 -1.37 7.08
C ASP A 91 5.08 0.15 7.32
N GLY A 92 5.99 0.67 8.15
CA GLY A 92 6.18 2.10 8.39
C GLY A 92 5.60 2.59 9.73
N PRO A 93 5.30 3.89 9.84
CA PRO A 93 4.96 4.51 11.12
C PRO A 93 3.58 4.08 11.63
N ALA A 94 3.44 3.98 12.95
CA ALA A 94 2.23 3.59 13.64
C ALA A 94 1.27 4.76 13.90
N ASP A 95 -0.01 4.56 13.57
CA ASP A 95 -1.10 5.48 13.89
C ASP A 95 -1.88 5.06 15.14
N LEU A 96 -1.73 3.81 15.58
CA LEU A 96 -2.29 3.28 16.83
C LEU A 96 -1.15 2.99 17.82
N ILE A 97 -1.14 3.71 18.94
CA ILE A 97 -0.10 3.62 19.97
C ILE A 97 -0.71 3.06 21.24
N PHE A 98 -0.11 1.99 21.75
CA PHE A 98 -0.46 1.36 23.02
C PHE A 98 0.71 1.47 23.96
N LEU A 99 0.45 1.96 25.18
CA LEU A 99 1.42 1.97 26.27
C LEU A 99 0.87 1.09 27.39
N ILE A 100 1.55 -0.01 27.67
CA ILE A 100 1.11 -1.03 28.63
C ILE A 100 2.11 -1.08 29.79
N ALA A 101 1.65 -0.74 30.98
CA ALA A 101 2.46 -0.64 32.18
C ALA A 101 2.00 -1.68 33.21
N ALA A 102 2.95 -2.34 33.89
CA ALA A 102 2.64 -3.22 35.01
C ALA A 102 3.55 -2.97 36.22
N PRO A 103 3.04 -3.15 37.46
CA PRO A 103 3.86 -3.09 38.66
C PRO A 103 4.96 -4.16 38.66
N LEU A 104 6.09 -3.83 39.30
CA LEU A 104 7.12 -4.82 39.65
C LEU A 104 6.53 -5.86 40.61
N GLY A 105 6.58 -7.15 40.22
CA GLY A 105 6.02 -8.25 41.01
C GLY A 105 4.54 -8.57 40.77
N ALA A 106 3.89 -7.95 39.77
CA ALA A 106 2.56 -8.38 39.36
C ALA A 106 2.59 -9.79 38.72
N ASP A 107 1.71 -10.67 39.19
CA ASP A 107 1.54 -12.07 38.72
C ASP A 107 1.23 -12.16 37.21
N ASP A 108 1.26 -13.38 36.67
CA ASP A 108 1.16 -13.80 35.24
C ASP A 108 -0.05 -13.28 34.42
N ASP A 109 -0.83 -12.34 34.92
CA ASP A 109 -1.96 -11.73 34.23
C ASP A 109 -1.55 -10.66 33.21
N HIS A 110 -0.39 -10.01 33.37
CA HIS A 110 0.11 -9.05 32.38
C HIS A 110 0.40 -9.69 31.00
N PRO A 111 1.07 -10.86 30.91
CA PRO A 111 1.15 -11.62 29.66
C PRO A 111 -0.21 -12.02 29.08
N LYS A 112 -1.23 -12.32 29.90
CA LYS A 112 -2.58 -12.67 29.42
C LYS A 112 -3.29 -11.48 28.78
N VAL A 113 -3.17 -10.29 29.37
CA VAL A 113 -3.69 -9.03 28.81
C VAL A 113 -3.01 -8.72 27.47
N LEU A 114 -1.68 -8.83 27.41
CA LEU A 114 -0.92 -8.69 26.16
C LEU A 114 -1.36 -9.70 25.10
N SER A 115 -1.52 -10.97 25.48
CA SER A 115 -1.95 -12.04 24.56
C SER A 115 -3.39 -11.86 24.06
N ALA A 116 -4.28 -11.32 24.90
CA ALA A 116 -5.67 -11.04 24.53
C ALA A 116 -5.77 -9.81 23.61
N LEU A 117 -5.05 -8.72 23.94
CA LEU A 117 -4.99 -7.53 23.11
C LEU A 117 -4.33 -7.81 21.76
N ALA A 118 -3.18 -8.49 21.73
CA ALA A 118 -2.47 -8.82 20.49
C ALA A 118 -3.33 -9.64 19.51
N ARG A 119 -4.15 -10.58 20.01
CA ARG A 119 -5.11 -11.33 19.19
C ARG A 119 -6.17 -10.44 18.56
N ARG A 120 -6.69 -9.47 19.33
CA ARG A 120 -7.69 -8.52 18.84
C ARG A 120 -7.09 -7.47 17.91
N LEU A 121 -5.82 -7.12 18.10
CA LEU A 121 -5.10 -6.20 17.20
C LEU A 121 -4.83 -6.79 15.81
N MET A 122 -4.92 -8.12 15.63
CA MET A 122 -4.93 -8.75 14.31
C MET A 122 -6.29 -8.64 13.59
N ASP A 123 -7.35 -8.24 14.29
CA ASP A 123 -8.67 -8.05 13.73
C ASP A 123 -8.77 -6.67 13.04
N GLN A 124 -9.05 -6.70 11.73
CA GLN A 124 -9.18 -5.52 10.89
C GLN A 124 -10.40 -4.66 11.29
N GLU A 125 -11.49 -5.27 11.75
CA GLU A 125 -12.67 -4.54 12.21
C GLU A 125 -12.38 -3.84 13.55
N PHE A 126 -11.72 -4.53 14.48
CA PHE A 126 -11.30 -3.94 15.75
C PHE A 126 -10.34 -2.75 15.54
N THR A 127 -9.29 -2.93 14.75
CA THR A 127 -8.33 -1.86 14.45
C THR A 127 -8.97 -0.73 13.65
N THR A 128 -9.91 -1.02 12.75
CA THR A 128 -10.72 0.02 12.07
C THR A 128 -11.57 0.78 13.06
N ALA A 129 -12.23 0.10 14.01
CA ALA A 129 -13.06 0.71 15.04
C ALA A 129 -12.24 1.65 15.95
N LEU A 130 -11.00 1.29 16.30
CA LEU A 130 -10.06 2.17 16.99
C LEU A 130 -9.67 3.40 16.15
N ARG A 131 -9.48 3.24 14.83
CA ARG A 131 -9.12 4.33 13.91
C ARG A 131 -10.25 5.31 13.64
N ILE A 132 -11.50 4.86 13.66
CA ILE A 132 -12.67 5.73 13.41
C ILE A 132 -13.36 6.22 14.68
N GLY A 133 -13.03 5.64 15.85
CA GLY A 133 -13.64 6.03 17.12
C GLY A 133 -13.44 7.52 17.43
N HIS A 134 -14.52 8.21 17.82
CA HIS A 134 -14.49 9.64 18.12
C HIS A 134 -14.72 9.96 19.61
N ASP A 135 -15.06 8.95 20.41
CA ASP A 135 -15.32 9.09 21.84
C ASP A 135 -14.29 8.27 22.66
N PRO A 136 -13.51 8.91 23.55
CA PRO A 136 -12.55 8.23 24.42
C PRO A 136 -13.18 7.14 25.28
N ALA A 137 -14.42 7.33 25.75
CA ALA A 137 -15.12 6.34 26.58
C ALA A 137 -15.52 5.10 25.76
N ALA A 138 -16.10 5.30 24.57
CA ALA A 138 -16.40 4.22 23.64
C ALA A 138 -15.15 3.44 23.22
N VAL A 139 -14.03 4.13 22.96
CA VAL A 139 -12.74 3.49 22.62
C VAL A 139 -12.19 2.68 23.79
N ALA A 140 -12.24 3.20 25.02
CA ALA A 140 -11.84 2.45 26.20
C ALA A 140 -12.69 1.17 26.38
N THR A 141 -14.02 1.27 26.19
CA THR A 141 -14.96 0.13 26.24
C THR A 141 -14.69 -0.90 25.14
N LEU A 142 -14.38 -0.43 23.94
CA LEU A 142 -13.97 -1.27 22.82
C LEU A 142 -12.68 -2.04 23.17
N ILE A 143 -11.66 -1.36 23.69
CA ILE A 143 -10.39 -1.98 24.09
C ILE A 143 -10.59 -3.02 25.21
N ARG A 144 -11.47 -2.76 26.18
CA ARG A 144 -11.82 -3.75 27.23
C ARG A 144 -12.55 -4.99 26.69
N GLY A 145 -13.16 -4.90 25.50
CA GLY A 145 -13.91 -6.00 24.91
C GLY A 145 -15.34 -6.11 25.45
N GLU A 146 -15.82 -5.05 26.09
CA GLU A 146 -17.19 -4.92 26.60
C GLU A 146 -18.16 -4.39 25.54
N ALA A 147 -17.63 -3.82 24.46
CA ALA A 147 -18.41 -3.45 23.30
C ALA A 147 -18.72 -4.71 22.46
N GLY A 148 -19.80 -5.40 22.80
CA GLY A 148 -20.57 -6.08 21.76
C GLY A 148 -20.96 -5.02 20.73
N LEU A 149 -20.84 -5.35 19.44
CA LEU A 149 -21.30 -4.50 18.32
C LEU A 149 -22.81 -4.23 18.48
N GLN A 150 -23.17 -3.24 19.28
CA GLN A 150 -24.53 -2.74 19.40
C GLN A 150 -24.74 -1.77 18.25
N THR A 151 -25.35 -2.31 17.19
CA THR A 151 -25.98 -1.54 16.14
C THR A 151 -27.03 -0.63 16.79
N ALA A 152 -26.87 0.69 16.64
CA ALA A 152 -27.86 1.65 17.08
C ALA A 152 -29.20 1.35 16.40
N ALA A 153 -30.21 1.08 17.23
CA ALA A 153 -31.58 0.82 16.84
C ALA A 153 -32.18 2.05 16.13
N ALA A 154 -32.59 1.88 14.87
CA ALA A 154 -33.67 2.65 14.28
C ALA A 154 -34.99 1.94 14.59
N GLY A 155 -35.99 2.70 15.05
CA GLY A 155 -37.27 2.20 15.57
C GLY A 155 -38.13 1.40 14.57
N PRO A 156 -39.21 0.76 15.06
CA PRO A 156 -39.83 -0.37 14.41
C PRO A 156 -40.71 0.06 13.23
N ALA A 157 -40.38 -0.46 12.05
CA ALA A 157 -41.40 -0.78 11.05
C ALA A 157 -41.81 -2.25 11.29
N SER A 158 -43.12 -2.47 11.47
CA SER A 158 -43.74 -3.74 11.81
C SER A 158 -43.27 -4.91 10.92
N PRO A 159 -42.85 -6.07 11.48
CA PRO A 159 -42.37 -7.18 10.67
C PRO A 159 -43.52 -8.02 10.12
N ALA A 160 -43.43 -8.31 8.81
CA ALA A 160 -44.02 -9.51 8.22
C ALA A 160 -43.18 -10.75 8.65
N PRO A 161 -43.76 -11.96 8.70
CA PRO A 161 -43.10 -13.12 9.32
C PRO A 161 -41.80 -13.50 8.59
N ALA A 162 -40.69 -13.55 9.34
CA ALA A 162 -39.39 -13.90 8.81
C ALA A 162 -39.33 -15.39 8.42
N SER A 163 -39.03 -15.66 7.16
CA SER A 163 -38.59 -16.96 6.68
C SER A 163 -37.24 -17.32 7.31
N ARG A 164 -37.03 -18.62 7.60
CA ARG A 164 -35.74 -19.11 8.14
C ARG A 164 -34.57 -18.66 7.25
N PRO A 165 -33.41 -18.31 7.83
CA PRO A 165 -32.26 -17.90 7.04
C PRO A 165 -31.84 -19.02 6.07
N PHE A 166 -31.45 -18.62 4.86
CA PHE A 166 -31.01 -19.54 3.82
C PHE A 166 -29.64 -20.12 4.18
N ARG A 167 -29.48 -21.44 4.13
CA ARG A 167 -28.29 -22.15 4.61
C ARG A 167 -27.48 -22.72 3.46
N ILE A 168 -26.17 -22.48 3.45
CA ILE A 168 -25.26 -23.00 2.43
C ILE A 168 -24.13 -23.79 3.10
N VAL A 169 -23.79 -24.94 2.55
CA VAL A 169 -22.51 -25.59 2.85
C VAL A 169 -21.57 -25.43 1.65
N ALA A 170 -20.30 -25.15 1.90
CA ALA A 170 -19.31 -25.03 0.85
C ALA A 170 -18.12 -25.95 1.08
N VAL A 171 -17.47 -26.38 0.00
CA VAL A 171 -16.20 -27.12 0.06
C VAL A 171 -15.18 -26.41 -0.81
N THR A 172 -14.00 -26.13 -0.26
CA THR A 172 -12.88 -25.52 -0.98
C THR A 172 -11.70 -26.48 -1.07
N SER A 173 -11.07 -26.66 -2.25
CA SER A 173 -9.95 -27.61 -2.43
C SER A 173 -8.94 -27.19 -3.52
N CYS A 174 -7.66 -27.02 -3.19
CA CYS A 174 -6.59 -26.64 -4.13
C CYS A 174 -5.27 -27.41 -3.91
N ALA A 175 -4.69 -28.01 -4.97
CA ALA A 175 -3.47 -28.85 -4.93
C ALA A 175 -2.18 -28.12 -4.47
N PRO A 176 -1.88 -26.90 -4.95
CA PRO A 176 -0.61 -26.25 -4.67
C PRO A 176 -0.60 -25.37 -3.41
N GLY A 177 -1.71 -25.19 -2.71
CA GLY A 177 -1.78 -24.11 -1.72
C GLY A 177 -2.88 -24.25 -0.68
N ILE A 178 -2.43 -24.38 0.57
CA ILE A 178 -3.18 -24.00 1.77
C ILE A 178 -3.82 -22.62 1.54
N ALA A 179 -3.03 -21.62 1.10
CA ALA A 179 -3.49 -20.24 0.93
C ALA A 179 -4.78 -20.08 0.12
N TYR A 180 -4.86 -20.58 -1.12
CA TYR A 180 -6.06 -20.38 -1.95
C TYR A 180 -7.29 -21.11 -1.42
N THR A 181 -7.09 -22.25 -0.76
CA THR A 181 -8.17 -23.00 -0.11
C THR A 181 -8.79 -22.18 1.04
N TYR A 182 -7.95 -21.61 1.92
CA TYR A 182 -8.42 -20.77 3.03
C TYR A 182 -8.96 -19.41 2.55
N MET A 183 -8.33 -18.79 1.55
CA MET A 183 -8.80 -17.53 0.96
C MET A 183 -10.19 -17.67 0.34
N ALA A 184 -10.46 -18.78 -0.35
CA ALA A 184 -11.79 -19.06 -0.90
C ALA A 184 -12.83 -19.29 0.20
N ALA A 185 -12.46 -20.00 1.27
CA ALA A 185 -13.35 -20.23 2.41
C ALA A 185 -13.73 -18.93 3.11
N GLU A 186 -12.75 -18.07 3.39
CA GLU A 186 -12.95 -16.76 4.02
C GLU A 186 -13.78 -15.83 3.11
N SER A 187 -13.51 -15.83 1.80
CA SER A 187 -14.28 -15.04 0.83
C SER A 187 -15.75 -15.46 0.76
N LEU A 188 -16.03 -16.76 0.85
CA LEU A 188 -17.39 -17.30 0.90
C LEU A 188 -18.08 -17.00 2.23
N GLN A 189 -17.41 -17.14 3.37
CA GLN A 189 -17.97 -16.82 4.69
C GLN A 189 -18.37 -15.34 4.79
N LYS A 190 -17.45 -14.43 4.44
CA LYS A 190 -17.72 -12.98 4.44
C LYS A 190 -18.86 -12.61 3.52
N ALA A 191 -18.92 -13.23 2.33
CA ALA A 191 -20.03 -13.00 1.43
C ALA A 191 -21.34 -13.61 1.94
N GLY A 192 -21.31 -14.74 2.66
CA GLY A 192 -22.46 -15.34 3.33
C GLY A 192 -23.06 -14.38 4.36
N GLU A 193 -22.22 -13.89 5.27
CA GLU A 193 -22.59 -12.90 6.29
C GLU A 193 -23.20 -11.64 5.67
N ALA A 194 -22.53 -11.08 4.64
CA ALA A 194 -23.02 -9.88 3.95
C ALA A 194 -24.36 -10.09 3.21
N ASN A 195 -24.73 -11.33 2.87
CA ASN A 195 -25.96 -11.66 2.18
C ASN A 195 -27.02 -12.32 3.10
N GLY A 196 -26.81 -12.29 4.43
CA GLY A 196 -27.74 -12.89 5.40
C GLY A 196 -27.92 -14.40 5.22
N VAL A 197 -26.86 -15.08 4.80
CA VAL A 197 -26.81 -16.53 4.57
C VAL A 197 -25.97 -17.17 5.66
N GLU A 198 -26.49 -18.24 6.25
CA GLU A 198 -25.71 -19.10 7.15
C GLU A 198 -24.83 -20.02 6.30
N LEU A 199 -23.52 -19.75 6.26
CA LEU A 199 -22.59 -20.45 5.38
C LEU A 199 -21.49 -21.16 6.18
N VAL A 200 -21.38 -22.48 6.03
CA VAL A 200 -20.35 -23.30 6.68
C VAL A 200 -19.42 -23.90 5.61
N VAL A 201 -18.10 -23.74 5.78
CA VAL A 201 -17.11 -24.17 4.79
C VAL A 201 -16.28 -25.34 5.29
N GLU A 202 -16.14 -26.38 4.47
CA GLU A 202 -15.18 -27.46 4.59
C GLU A 202 -13.91 -27.12 3.77
N THR A 203 -12.77 -26.90 4.41
CA THR A 203 -11.49 -26.69 3.72
C THR A 203 -10.78 -28.02 3.53
N GLN A 204 -10.49 -28.39 2.28
CA GLN A 204 -9.78 -29.63 1.95
C GLN A 204 -8.38 -29.34 1.42
N GLY A 205 -7.35 -29.66 2.22
CA GLY A 205 -5.95 -29.47 1.87
C GLY A 205 -5.16 -30.78 1.79
N SER A 206 -3.88 -30.67 1.43
CA SER A 206 -2.93 -31.79 1.44
C SER A 206 -2.70 -32.36 2.85
N ALA A 207 -2.85 -31.54 3.89
CA ALA A 207 -2.71 -31.91 5.30
C ALA A 207 -3.96 -32.58 5.91
N GLY A 208 -5.01 -32.85 5.12
CA GLY A 208 -6.29 -33.37 5.60
C GLY A 208 -7.39 -32.30 5.65
N PHE A 209 -8.54 -32.66 6.23
CA PHE A 209 -9.69 -31.77 6.39
C PHE A 209 -10.55 -32.13 7.60
N ALA A 210 -11.16 -31.13 8.23
CA ALA A 210 -12.20 -31.33 9.23
C ALA A 210 -13.53 -31.52 8.52
N ARG A 211 -14.16 -32.67 8.71
CA ARG A 211 -15.39 -33.06 8.04
C ARG A 211 -16.59 -32.29 8.60
N LEU A 212 -17.44 -31.74 7.73
CA LEU A 212 -18.72 -31.17 8.14
C LEU A 212 -19.64 -32.23 8.74
N ASP A 213 -20.32 -31.86 9.82
CA ASP A 213 -21.33 -32.69 10.48
C ASP A 213 -22.45 -33.03 9.48
N PRO A 214 -22.83 -34.32 9.34
CA PRO A 214 -23.95 -34.73 8.50
C PRO A 214 -25.26 -33.95 8.75
N ALA A 215 -25.53 -33.54 9.99
CA ALA A 215 -26.71 -32.75 10.33
C ALA A 215 -26.68 -31.35 9.69
N VAL A 216 -25.49 -30.74 9.59
CA VAL A 216 -25.29 -29.43 8.93
C VAL A 216 -25.51 -29.55 7.42
N ILE A 217 -25.02 -30.64 6.81
CA ILE A 217 -25.23 -30.91 5.38
C ILE A 217 -26.72 -31.18 5.08
N ALA A 218 -27.40 -31.94 5.94
CA ALA A 218 -28.82 -32.22 5.81
C ALA A 218 -29.67 -30.94 5.92
N ALA A 219 -29.31 -30.04 6.83
CA ALA A 219 -30.00 -28.77 7.06
C ALA A 219 -29.71 -27.68 6.02
N ALA A 220 -28.71 -27.87 5.14
CA ALA A 220 -28.35 -26.90 4.12
C ALA A 220 -29.39 -26.84 3.00
N ASP A 221 -29.66 -25.64 2.48
CA ASP A 221 -30.54 -25.41 1.33
C ASP A 221 -29.80 -25.58 0.00
N ALA A 222 -28.47 -25.34 -0.01
CA ALA A 222 -27.65 -25.46 -1.21
C ALA A 222 -26.16 -25.73 -0.90
N VAL A 223 -25.41 -26.10 -1.95
CA VAL A 223 -23.99 -26.49 -1.86
C VAL A 223 -23.13 -25.70 -2.86
N ILE A 224 -21.97 -25.21 -2.41
CA ILE A 224 -20.94 -24.64 -3.29
C ILE A 224 -19.68 -25.52 -3.26
N LEU A 225 -19.29 -26.08 -4.40
CA LEU A 225 -18.05 -26.83 -4.55
C LEU A 225 -17.05 -25.95 -5.32
N ALA A 226 -16.07 -25.39 -4.61
CA ALA A 226 -15.04 -24.53 -5.17
C ALA A 226 -13.69 -25.27 -5.18
N HIS A 227 -13.33 -25.93 -6.28
CA HIS A 227 -12.18 -26.82 -6.29
C HIS A 227 -11.38 -26.82 -7.59
N ASP A 228 -10.06 -26.95 -7.43
CA ASP A 228 -9.09 -27.21 -8.50
C ASP A 228 -8.52 -28.64 -8.39
N VAL A 229 -8.84 -29.33 -7.29
CA VAL A 229 -8.57 -30.76 -7.03
C VAL A 229 -9.84 -31.40 -6.54
N GLU A 230 -10.11 -32.61 -7.01
CA GLU A 230 -11.32 -33.36 -6.70
C GLU A 230 -11.72 -33.28 -5.21
N VAL A 231 -12.97 -32.88 -4.98
CA VAL A 231 -13.57 -32.84 -3.65
C VAL A 231 -13.71 -34.27 -3.11
N ARG A 232 -13.03 -34.54 -2.00
CA ARG A 232 -13.10 -35.82 -1.32
C ARG A 232 -14.49 -35.99 -0.71
N GLU A 233 -15.03 -37.21 -0.80
CA GLU A 233 -16.35 -37.57 -0.28
C GLU A 233 -17.51 -36.72 -0.82
N LYS A 234 -17.42 -36.29 -2.09
CA LYS A 234 -18.44 -35.48 -2.78
C LYS A 234 -19.86 -36.06 -2.73
N ALA A 235 -19.99 -37.39 -2.63
CA ALA A 235 -21.28 -38.09 -2.55
C ALA A 235 -22.18 -37.61 -1.40
N ARG A 236 -21.61 -37.07 -0.31
CA ARG A 236 -22.35 -36.57 0.87
C ARG A 236 -23.21 -35.34 0.57
N PHE A 237 -22.92 -34.64 -0.52
CA PHE A 237 -23.60 -33.41 -0.93
C PHE A 237 -24.65 -33.65 -2.04
N THR A 238 -24.91 -34.91 -2.39
CA THR A 238 -25.86 -35.28 -3.46
C THR A 238 -27.30 -34.92 -3.07
N GLY A 239 -28.15 -34.66 -4.08
CA GLY A 239 -29.56 -34.28 -3.88
C GLY A 239 -29.79 -32.84 -3.43
N LYS A 240 -28.73 -32.02 -3.31
CA LYS A 240 -28.82 -30.58 -3.04
C LYS A 240 -28.53 -29.74 -4.30
N PRO A 241 -29.13 -28.55 -4.44
CA PRO A 241 -28.74 -27.58 -5.45
C PRO A 241 -27.26 -27.23 -5.33
N THR A 242 -26.49 -27.42 -6.41
CA THR A 242 -25.03 -27.32 -6.37
C THR A 242 -24.48 -26.37 -7.44
N VAL A 243 -23.54 -25.52 -7.02
CA VAL A 243 -22.66 -24.75 -7.91
C VAL A 243 -21.25 -25.32 -7.80
N ASP A 244 -20.70 -25.78 -8.92
CA ASP A 244 -19.38 -26.42 -9.02
C ASP A 244 -18.46 -25.54 -9.88
N VAL A 245 -17.41 -24.98 -9.28
CA VAL A 245 -16.53 -23.97 -9.88
C VAL A 245 -15.07 -24.13 -9.44
N ALA A 246 -14.15 -23.51 -10.17
CA ALA A 246 -12.75 -23.40 -9.75
C ALA A 246 -12.59 -22.54 -8.48
N VAL A 247 -11.55 -22.80 -7.67
CA VAL A 247 -11.28 -22.08 -6.40
C VAL A 247 -11.17 -20.57 -6.62
N LYS A 248 -10.56 -20.18 -7.73
CA LYS A 248 -10.40 -18.76 -8.12
C LYS A 248 -11.74 -18.02 -8.26
N ALA A 249 -12.83 -18.70 -8.63
CA ALA A 249 -14.15 -18.09 -8.71
C ALA A 249 -14.70 -17.74 -7.31
N ALA A 250 -14.46 -18.61 -6.31
CA ALA A 250 -14.86 -18.36 -4.94
C ALA A 250 -14.11 -17.18 -4.30
N ILE A 251 -12.88 -16.91 -4.74
CA ILE A 251 -12.11 -15.73 -4.28
C ILE A 251 -12.64 -14.45 -4.96
N ASN A 252 -12.82 -14.48 -6.28
CA ASN A 252 -13.06 -13.24 -7.05
C ASN A 252 -14.53 -12.82 -7.12
N ARG A 253 -15.47 -13.77 -6.98
CA ARG A 253 -16.91 -13.51 -7.14
C ARG A 253 -17.81 -14.29 -6.16
N PRO A 254 -17.50 -14.33 -4.85
CA PRO A 254 -18.22 -15.14 -3.86
C PRO A 254 -19.71 -14.77 -3.74
N ALA A 255 -20.05 -13.48 -3.76
CA ALA A 255 -21.44 -13.03 -3.70
C ALA A 255 -22.26 -13.49 -4.92
N ALA A 256 -21.65 -13.52 -6.11
CA ALA A 256 -22.30 -14.03 -7.31
C ALA A 256 -22.56 -15.53 -7.23
N LEU A 257 -21.66 -16.31 -6.62
CA LEU A 257 -21.85 -17.75 -6.41
C LEU A 257 -22.98 -18.03 -5.41
N ILE A 258 -23.10 -17.22 -4.35
CA ILE A 258 -24.18 -17.31 -3.38
C ILE A 258 -25.54 -16.99 -4.05
N ALA A 259 -25.58 -15.95 -4.89
CA ALA A 259 -26.78 -15.62 -5.66
C ALA A 259 -27.14 -16.73 -6.67
N GLU A 260 -26.14 -17.30 -7.35
CA GLU A 260 -26.30 -18.38 -8.33
C GLU A 260 -26.87 -19.65 -7.68
N VAL A 261 -26.29 -20.07 -6.54
CA VAL A 261 -26.73 -21.29 -5.85
C VAL A 261 -28.10 -21.11 -5.20
N ARG A 262 -28.42 -19.91 -4.70
CA ARG A 262 -29.76 -19.55 -4.23
C ARG A 262 -30.79 -19.65 -5.34
N ALA A 263 -30.49 -19.06 -6.50
CA ALA A 263 -31.40 -19.11 -7.65
C ALA A 263 -31.62 -20.56 -8.15
N LYS A 264 -30.60 -21.42 -8.08
CA LYS A 264 -30.75 -22.86 -8.36
C LYS A 264 -31.66 -23.56 -7.34
N ALA A 265 -31.52 -23.23 -6.07
CA ALA A 265 -32.39 -23.78 -5.02
C ALA A 265 -33.85 -23.34 -5.19
N GLU A 266 -34.09 -22.09 -5.54
CA GLU A 266 -35.44 -21.55 -5.83
C GLU A 266 -36.09 -22.24 -7.04
N ARG A 267 -35.29 -22.66 -8.03
CA ARG A 267 -35.77 -23.43 -9.19
C ARG A 267 -35.91 -24.93 -8.93
N GLY A 268 -35.55 -25.42 -7.73
CA GLY A 268 -35.61 -26.83 -7.38
C GLY A 268 -34.60 -27.71 -8.15
N GLU A 269 -33.53 -27.12 -8.67
CA GLU A 269 -32.50 -27.87 -9.40
C GLU A 269 -31.69 -28.73 -8.41
N ILE A 270 -31.73 -30.05 -8.58
CA ILE A 270 -30.93 -31.00 -7.80
C ILE A 270 -29.84 -31.62 -8.66
N THR A 271 -28.67 -31.90 -8.07
CA THR A 271 -27.61 -32.65 -8.75
C THR A 271 -27.96 -34.14 -8.75
N ALA A 272 -28.10 -34.73 -9.94
CA ALA A 272 -28.31 -36.16 -10.13
C ALA A 272 -27.08 -36.98 -9.71
N PRO A 273 -27.23 -38.23 -9.23
CA PRO A 273 -26.10 -39.12 -8.98
C PRO A 273 -25.30 -39.33 -10.28
N ALA A 274 -23.99 -39.18 -10.21
CA ALA A 274 -23.11 -39.08 -11.37
C ALA A 274 -23.12 -40.36 -12.24
N GLY A 275 -23.71 -40.26 -13.44
CA GLY A 275 -23.32 -41.04 -14.60
C GLY A 275 -22.12 -40.36 -15.28
N ALA A 276 -21.09 -41.13 -15.60
CA ALA A 276 -19.81 -40.64 -16.10
C ALA A 276 -19.89 -39.78 -17.38
N ARG A 277 -19.27 -38.58 -17.35
CA ARG A 277 -18.64 -37.74 -18.42
C ARG A 277 -18.89 -36.24 -18.16
N HIS A 278 -18.05 -35.25 -18.50
CA HIS A 278 -16.91 -35.14 -19.42
C HIS A 278 -15.76 -34.31 -18.78
N PRO A 279 -14.50 -34.48 -19.22
CA PRO A 279 -13.40 -33.59 -18.84
C PRO A 279 -13.64 -32.19 -19.39
N TRP A 280 -13.49 -31.17 -18.54
CA TRP A 280 -13.54 -29.77 -18.95
C TRP A 280 -12.43 -29.45 -19.96
N THR A 281 -12.81 -28.90 -21.11
CA THR A 281 -11.86 -28.37 -22.09
C THR A 281 -11.21 -27.12 -21.50
N GLN A 282 -9.92 -27.21 -21.15
CA GLN A 282 -9.13 -26.03 -20.82
C GLN A 282 -8.99 -25.14 -22.07
N PRO A 283 -9.13 -23.81 -21.97
CA PRO A 283 -8.60 -22.93 -22.99
C PRO A 283 -7.08 -23.18 -23.08
N LEU A 284 -6.56 -23.34 -24.29
CA LEU A 284 -5.13 -23.55 -24.53
C LEU A 284 -4.33 -22.43 -23.83
N PRO A 285 -3.26 -22.77 -23.08
CA PRO A 285 -2.47 -21.79 -22.36
C PRO A 285 -1.81 -20.81 -23.33
N ASP A 286 -2.01 -19.52 -23.08
CA ASP A 286 -1.32 -18.42 -23.75
C ASP A 286 0.21 -18.62 -23.67
N PHE A 287 0.91 -18.14 -24.70
CA PHE A 287 2.35 -18.29 -24.92
C PHE A 287 3.17 -17.95 -23.66
N GLY A 288 2.75 -16.94 -22.89
CA GLY A 288 3.39 -16.56 -21.63
C GLY A 288 3.37 -17.65 -20.55
N THR A 289 2.34 -18.48 -20.49
CA THR A 289 2.23 -19.58 -19.52
C THR A 289 3.13 -20.75 -19.91
N ARG A 290 3.29 -21.01 -21.22
CA ARG A 290 4.22 -22.01 -21.75
C ARG A 290 5.67 -21.57 -21.53
N LEU A 291 5.99 -20.31 -21.80
CA LEU A 291 7.31 -19.72 -21.57
C LEU A 291 7.70 -19.77 -20.09
N ARG A 292 6.79 -19.41 -19.18
CA ARG A 292 6.99 -19.52 -17.73
C ARG A 292 7.22 -20.95 -17.28
N LYS A 293 6.45 -21.93 -17.80
CA LYS A 293 6.65 -23.35 -17.47
C LYS A 293 8.01 -23.86 -17.95
N TRP A 294 8.46 -23.39 -19.12
CA TRP A 294 9.77 -23.75 -19.67
C TRP A 294 10.94 -23.15 -18.87
N LEU A 295 10.80 -21.89 -18.42
CA LEU A 295 11.80 -21.20 -17.59
C LEU A 295 11.89 -21.78 -16.16
N MET A 296 10.78 -22.26 -15.61
CA MET A 296 10.70 -22.74 -14.22
C MET A 296 11.06 -24.22 -14.03
N THR A 297 11.34 -24.96 -15.11
CA THR A 297 11.73 -26.39 -15.02
C THR A 297 13.26 -26.59 -15.11
N SER A 298 14.04 -25.50 -15.23
CA SER A 298 15.49 -25.56 -15.42
C SER A 298 16.26 -24.96 -14.24
N VAL A 299 16.13 -25.54 -13.05
CA VAL A 299 17.21 -25.54 -12.04
C VAL A 299 17.05 -26.80 -11.18
N ALA A 300 17.64 -27.92 -11.61
CA ALA A 300 17.83 -29.09 -10.76
C ALA A 300 19.19 -28.96 -10.04
N SER A 301 19.10 -28.93 -8.72
CA SER A 301 20.08 -29.35 -7.70
C SER A 301 21.46 -29.82 -8.17
N THR A 302 22.49 -29.14 -7.67
CA THR A 302 23.88 -29.63 -7.60
C THR A 302 24.06 -30.56 -6.40
N SER A 303 24.44 -31.82 -6.64
CA SER A 303 25.17 -32.65 -5.67
C SER A 303 26.44 -33.17 -6.36
N VAL A 304 27.57 -33.03 -5.68
CA VAL A 304 28.91 -33.29 -6.18
C VAL A 304 29.23 -34.79 -6.22
N ALA A 305 29.73 -35.29 -7.34
CA ALA A 305 30.61 -36.45 -7.42
C ALA A 305 31.43 -36.40 -8.73
N ASP A 306 32.74 -36.27 -8.56
CA ASP A 306 33.87 -36.65 -9.41
C ASP A 306 33.82 -36.56 -10.96
N GLY A 307 34.82 -35.86 -11.51
CA GLY A 307 35.38 -36.14 -12.83
C GLY A 307 34.91 -35.18 -13.95
N ALA A 308 35.87 -34.47 -14.54
CA ALA A 308 35.66 -33.59 -15.69
C ALA A 308 35.05 -34.32 -16.90
N VAL A 309 34.26 -33.61 -17.73
CA VAL A 309 34.38 -33.52 -19.21
C VAL A 309 33.18 -32.76 -19.83
N TRP A 310 33.54 -31.82 -20.71
CA TRP A 310 32.87 -31.12 -21.82
C TRP A 310 31.36 -31.38 -22.11
N LEU A 311 30.57 -30.29 -22.17
CA LEU A 311 29.26 -30.27 -22.84
C LEU A 311 29.40 -29.83 -24.31
N ASP A 312 29.30 -30.81 -25.21
CA ASP A 312 28.69 -30.64 -26.52
C ASP A 312 27.35 -31.39 -26.47
N THR A 313 26.23 -30.70 -26.68
CA THR A 313 24.94 -31.39 -26.88
C THR A 313 24.05 -30.60 -27.83
N THR A 314 24.19 -30.96 -29.09
CA THR A 314 23.23 -30.75 -30.16
C THR A 314 22.00 -31.64 -29.92
N VAL A 315 20.78 -31.08 -29.87
CA VAL A 315 19.53 -31.86 -29.93
C VAL A 315 18.90 -31.72 -31.31
N LYS A 316 18.94 -32.82 -32.07
CA LYS A 316 18.19 -33.04 -33.31
C LYS A 316 16.71 -33.31 -32.98
N VAL A 317 15.79 -32.67 -33.70
CA VAL A 317 14.43 -33.19 -33.91
C VAL A 317 14.18 -33.24 -35.41
N GLY A 318 13.93 -34.46 -35.91
CA GLY A 318 13.79 -34.80 -37.32
C GLY A 318 12.47 -34.34 -37.94
N LEU A 319 12.54 -34.03 -39.23
CA LEU A 319 11.41 -33.76 -40.13
C LEU A 319 10.57 -35.02 -40.40
N ALA A 320 9.27 -34.81 -40.60
CA ALA A 320 8.48 -35.51 -41.60
C ALA A 320 7.65 -34.47 -42.40
N LEU A 321 7.93 -34.38 -43.70
CA LEU A 321 7.28 -33.58 -44.76
C LEU A 321 6.05 -34.34 -45.32
N PRO A 322 5.15 -33.78 -46.18
CA PRO A 322 5.45 -32.79 -47.23
C PRO A 322 4.40 -31.70 -47.58
N GLY A 323 4.91 -30.65 -48.23
CA GLY A 323 4.26 -30.07 -49.42
C GLY A 323 3.50 -28.75 -49.25
N LEU A 324 4.17 -27.60 -49.44
CA LEU A 324 3.93 -26.76 -50.62
C LEU A 324 5.00 -25.67 -50.75
N VAL A 325 5.49 -25.56 -51.98
CA VAL A 325 6.42 -24.58 -52.54
C VAL A 325 5.77 -23.18 -52.47
N THR A 326 6.47 -22.10 -52.12
CA THR A 326 7.03 -21.15 -53.11
C THR A 326 7.92 -20.12 -52.42
N ALA A 327 9.05 -19.85 -53.07
CA ALA A 327 10.14 -18.97 -52.65
C ALA A 327 9.80 -17.47 -52.75
N LEU A 328 10.52 -16.63 -51.99
CA LEU A 328 11.38 -15.62 -52.60
C LEU A 328 12.48 -15.16 -51.63
N ARG A 329 13.73 -15.29 -52.10
CA ARG A 329 14.94 -14.69 -51.51
C ARG A 329 14.96 -13.20 -51.87
N CYS A 330 15.58 -12.36 -51.04
CA CYS A 330 16.77 -11.65 -51.52
C CYS A 330 17.66 -11.13 -50.39
N ARG A 331 18.94 -11.00 -50.77
CA ARG A 331 20.16 -10.96 -49.98
C ARG A 331 20.62 -9.50 -49.86
N VAL A 332 21.06 -9.08 -48.67
CA VAL A 332 21.78 -7.80 -48.50
C VAL A 332 23.27 -8.05 -48.71
N ARG A 333 23.91 -7.26 -49.58
CA ARG A 333 25.36 -7.03 -49.56
C ARG A 333 25.65 -5.56 -49.84
N SER A 334 26.59 -5.04 -49.06
CA SER A 334 27.10 -3.68 -49.04
C SER A 334 27.80 -3.26 -50.34
N GLN A 335 27.80 -1.95 -50.62
CA GLN A 335 29.03 -1.16 -50.77
C GLN A 335 28.74 0.34 -50.92
N ARG A 336 29.70 1.14 -50.45
CA ARG A 336 29.71 2.60 -50.37
C ARG A 336 29.78 3.26 -51.75
N SER A 337 29.17 4.43 -51.87
CA SER A 337 29.73 5.58 -52.60
C SER A 337 28.96 6.86 -52.24
N SER A 338 29.71 7.92 -51.98
CA SER A 338 29.28 9.34 -52.07
C SER A 338 29.94 9.89 -53.36
N PRO A 339 29.50 11.02 -53.98
CA PRO A 339 29.08 12.25 -53.29
C PRO A 339 27.98 13.10 -53.97
N ALA A 340 27.68 14.22 -53.30
CA ALA A 340 27.24 15.52 -53.82
C ALA A 340 25.72 15.84 -54.02
N ALA A 341 25.29 16.71 -53.11
CA ALA A 341 24.61 18.00 -53.34
C ALA A 341 23.09 18.09 -53.61
N ASN A 342 22.52 19.02 -52.82
CA ASN A 342 21.30 19.81 -52.97
C ASN A 342 19.96 19.25 -52.52
N GLY A 343 19.37 19.96 -51.56
CA GLY A 343 17.94 19.97 -51.27
C GLY A 343 17.63 19.72 -49.81
N SER A 344 17.72 20.74 -48.97
CA SER A 344 17.24 20.70 -47.58
C SER A 344 15.74 21.05 -47.51
N PRO A 345 14.88 20.19 -46.94
CA PRO A 345 13.62 20.61 -46.36
C PRO A 345 13.79 20.82 -44.85
N ARG A 346 13.24 21.94 -44.40
CA ARG A 346 13.20 22.43 -43.02
C ARG A 346 12.39 21.48 -42.11
N TYR A 347 12.92 21.20 -40.92
CA TYR A 347 12.16 20.73 -39.76
C TYR A 347 12.05 21.88 -38.73
N PRO A 348 11.00 21.87 -37.88
CA PRO A 348 10.60 23.02 -37.06
C PRO A 348 11.49 23.25 -35.85
N THR A 349 11.43 24.48 -35.37
CA THR A 349 12.28 25.16 -34.40
C THR A 349 12.31 24.52 -33.01
N ASP A 350 13.54 24.42 -32.49
CA ASP A 350 13.95 24.16 -31.11
C ASP A 350 13.30 25.16 -30.12
N PRO A 351 12.52 24.70 -29.11
CA PRO A 351 11.83 25.59 -28.18
C PRO A 351 12.69 26.10 -27.01
N CYS A 352 13.97 25.74 -26.90
CA CYS A 352 14.81 26.13 -25.78
C CYS A 352 15.64 27.40 -26.06
N ARG A 353 14.98 28.56 -26.17
CA ARG A 353 15.66 29.88 -26.07
C ARG A 353 14.99 30.78 -25.02
N PRO A 354 15.74 31.31 -24.04
CA PRO A 354 15.16 32.15 -22.99
C PRO A 354 14.83 33.57 -23.49
N PRO A 355 13.74 34.21 -23.02
CA PRO A 355 13.50 35.64 -23.23
C PRO A 355 14.29 36.50 -22.22
N ALA A 356 14.60 37.73 -22.62
CA ALA A 356 15.41 38.71 -21.88
C ALA A 356 14.77 39.21 -20.57
N PRO A 357 15.56 39.64 -19.57
CA PRO A 357 15.05 40.03 -18.25
C PRO A 357 14.42 41.43 -18.22
N LEU A 358 13.31 41.57 -17.48
CA LEU A 358 12.65 42.86 -17.16
C LEU A 358 13.21 43.50 -15.88
N PRO A 359 13.13 44.84 -15.72
CA PRO A 359 13.85 45.56 -14.68
C PRO A 359 13.22 45.53 -13.28
N ASN A 360 14.10 45.59 -12.27
CA ASN A 360 13.85 45.51 -10.83
C ASN A 360 12.93 46.61 -10.26
N ARG A 361 12.03 46.22 -9.36
CA ARG A 361 11.37 47.12 -8.39
C ARG A 361 11.53 46.53 -6.97
N PRO A 362 11.94 47.32 -5.95
CA PRO A 362 12.15 46.78 -4.61
C PRO A 362 10.82 46.59 -3.86
N PRO A 363 10.64 45.53 -3.04
CA PRO A 363 9.45 45.35 -2.23
C PRO A 363 9.52 46.06 -0.87
N ARG A 364 8.36 46.56 -0.42
CA ARG A 364 8.09 47.09 0.93
C ARG A 364 7.99 45.94 1.96
N PRO A 365 8.35 46.13 3.24
CA PRO A 365 8.39 45.04 4.22
C PRO A 365 7.00 44.73 4.79
N LEU A 366 6.68 43.44 4.93
CA LEU A 366 5.57 42.94 5.73
C LEU A 366 6.10 41.95 6.79
N LEU A 367 5.57 42.11 8.00
CA LEU A 367 5.96 41.47 9.26
C LEU A 367 5.78 39.94 9.27
N PRO A 368 6.51 39.20 10.12
CA PRO A 368 6.52 37.75 10.12
C PRO A 368 5.27 37.16 10.80
N ARG A 369 4.67 36.14 10.17
CA ARG A 369 3.81 35.17 10.85
C ARG A 369 4.50 33.82 10.86
N SER A 370 4.76 33.33 12.06
CA SER A 370 5.36 32.04 12.39
C SER A 370 4.30 30.95 12.47
N SER A 371 4.52 29.83 11.80
CA SER A 371 4.67 28.50 12.41
C SER A 371 4.46 27.40 11.36
N THR A 372 5.50 26.61 11.15
CA THR A 372 5.59 25.49 10.22
C THR A 372 5.90 24.27 11.05
N ASN A 373 5.12 23.19 10.97
CA ASN A 373 5.52 21.90 11.56
C ASN A 373 5.30 20.76 10.55
N ALA A 374 6.37 20.43 9.84
CA ALA A 374 6.55 19.22 9.05
C ALA A 374 6.82 18.02 9.99
N PRO A 375 6.33 16.79 9.67
CA PRO A 375 6.59 15.59 10.48
C PRO A 375 8.01 15.01 10.23
N PRO A 376 8.56 14.19 11.15
CA PRO A 376 9.89 13.60 10.99
C PRO A 376 9.81 12.28 10.19
N MET A 377 10.73 12.09 9.23
CA MET A 377 11.04 10.79 8.61
C MET A 377 12.54 10.49 8.73
N GLU A 378 12.82 9.25 9.13
CA GLU A 378 14.04 8.44 9.03
C GLU A 378 15.41 9.13 9.20
N SER A 379 15.96 9.03 10.41
CA SER A 379 17.41 8.93 10.61
C SER A 379 17.73 7.49 10.97
N THR A 380 18.12 6.69 9.97
CA THR A 380 19.23 5.71 10.03
C THR A 380 19.38 5.11 8.63
N MET A 381 19.94 5.88 7.71
CA MET A 381 20.90 5.31 6.78
C MET A 381 22.23 5.90 7.19
N LEU A 382 23.22 5.04 7.43
CA LEU A 382 24.62 5.47 7.46
C LEU A 382 24.91 6.01 6.06
N ALA A 383 24.69 7.30 5.87
CA ALA A 383 25.16 8.00 4.69
C ALA A 383 26.69 7.80 4.70
N THR A 384 27.19 7.04 3.73
CA THR A 384 28.58 7.14 3.33
C THR A 384 28.89 8.63 3.23
N PRO A 385 29.97 9.15 3.85
CA PRO A 385 30.28 10.57 3.77
C PRO A 385 30.35 10.96 2.29
N VAL A 386 29.31 11.63 1.79
CA VAL A 386 29.28 12.07 0.41
C VAL A 386 30.14 13.32 0.36
N ASP A 387 31.19 13.24 -0.44
CA ASP A 387 32.03 14.38 -0.74
C ASP A 387 31.20 15.40 -1.54
N LEU A 388 30.74 16.45 -0.86
CA LEU A 388 29.87 17.47 -1.43
C LEU A 388 30.58 18.25 -2.55
N ASP A 389 31.92 18.26 -2.57
CA ASP A 389 32.70 18.92 -3.62
C ASP A 389 32.49 18.25 -4.98
N GLN A 390 32.17 16.96 -5.00
CA GLN A 390 31.86 16.21 -6.23
C GLN A 390 30.50 16.59 -6.83
N LEU A 391 29.61 17.17 -6.02
CA LEU A 391 28.28 17.59 -6.45
C LEU A 391 28.28 18.90 -7.23
N THR A 392 29.27 19.79 -7.04
CA THR A 392 29.30 21.10 -7.71
C THR A 392 29.19 20.95 -9.23
N GLY A 393 28.25 21.66 -9.84
CA GLY A 393 27.99 21.63 -11.27
C GLY A 393 26.52 21.68 -11.66
N VAL A 394 26.25 21.53 -12.96
CA VAL A 394 24.91 21.43 -13.53
C VAL A 394 24.58 19.95 -13.73
N TRP A 395 23.35 19.56 -13.41
CA TRP A 395 22.88 18.19 -13.52
C TRP A 395 21.52 18.18 -14.22
N GLN A 396 21.34 17.24 -15.15
CA GLN A 396 20.06 17.02 -15.81
C GLN A 396 19.37 15.81 -15.19
N ILE A 397 18.10 15.97 -14.82
CA ILE A 397 17.27 14.86 -14.32
C ILE A 397 17.14 13.83 -15.44
N ASP A 398 17.40 12.57 -15.12
CA ASP A 398 17.21 11.42 -16.00
C ASP A 398 15.81 10.84 -15.78
N PRO A 399 14.86 11.04 -16.72
CA PRO A 399 13.49 10.56 -16.54
C PRO A 399 13.37 9.04 -16.53
N ASP A 400 14.30 8.31 -17.17
CA ASP A 400 14.26 6.85 -17.25
C ASP A 400 14.65 6.18 -15.92
N HIS A 401 15.33 6.93 -15.04
CA HIS A 401 15.82 6.47 -13.73
C HIS A 401 15.26 7.31 -12.57
N SER A 402 14.14 8.00 -12.81
CA SER A 402 13.49 8.86 -11.82
C SER A 402 11.99 8.56 -11.73
N GLU A 403 11.40 8.81 -10.57
CA GLU A 403 9.96 8.74 -10.33
C GLU A 403 9.46 10.05 -9.70
N VAL A 404 8.40 10.61 -10.30
CA VAL A 404 7.62 11.72 -9.74
C VAL A 404 6.27 11.15 -9.31
N GLY A 405 6.23 10.62 -8.09
CA GLY A 405 5.08 9.95 -7.51
C GLY A 405 4.19 10.88 -6.69
N PHE A 406 2.93 10.49 -6.56
CA PHE A 406 1.99 11.08 -5.62
C PHE A 406 1.09 10.03 -4.98
N CYS A 407 0.65 10.35 -3.77
CA CYS A 407 -0.30 9.54 -3.03
C CYS A 407 -1.40 10.42 -2.45
N VAL A 408 -2.65 10.02 -2.68
CA VAL A 408 -3.84 10.70 -2.14
C VAL A 408 -4.72 9.70 -1.42
N ARG A 409 -5.30 10.10 -0.31
CA ARG A 409 -6.29 9.28 0.40
C ARG A 409 -7.57 9.20 -0.45
N HIS A 410 -8.06 7.99 -0.67
CA HIS A 410 -9.36 7.74 -1.28
C HIS A 410 -10.19 6.86 -0.31
N LEU A 411 -11.20 7.44 0.32
CA LEU A 411 -11.95 6.81 1.41
C LEU A 411 -11.02 6.19 2.49
N MET A 412 -10.93 4.86 2.51
CA MET A 412 -10.18 4.07 3.49
C MET A 412 -8.79 3.63 2.99
N THR A 413 -8.49 3.81 1.70
CA THR A 413 -7.23 3.38 1.09
C THR A 413 -6.42 4.56 0.55
N ARG A 414 -5.19 4.26 0.13
CA ARG A 414 -4.31 5.21 -0.56
C ARG A 414 -4.30 4.91 -2.04
N LEU A 415 -4.60 5.92 -2.84
CA LEU A 415 -4.44 5.89 -4.28
C LEU A 415 -3.05 6.43 -4.60
N ARG A 416 -2.27 5.67 -5.34
CA ARG A 416 -0.95 6.07 -5.84
C ARG A 416 -1.01 6.33 -7.34
N GLY A 417 -0.27 7.32 -7.78
CA GLY A 417 -0.03 7.59 -9.19
C GLY A 417 1.33 8.23 -9.38
N ALA A 418 1.74 8.36 -10.63
CA ALA A 418 2.99 9.02 -11.00
C ALA A 418 2.80 9.84 -12.27
N PHE A 419 3.74 10.72 -12.56
CA PHE A 419 3.87 11.39 -13.85
C PHE A 419 5.02 10.75 -14.62
N THR A 420 4.73 10.25 -15.83
CA THR A 420 5.69 9.49 -16.65
C THR A 420 6.53 10.37 -17.57
N ARG A 421 6.22 11.66 -17.70
CA ARG A 421 6.99 12.61 -18.51
C ARG A 421 7.27 13.88 -17.69
N PHE A 422 8.54 14.12 -17.46
CA PHE A 422 9.05 15.28 -16.74
C PHE A 422 10.52 15.51 -17.15
N CYS A 423 11.02 16.70 -16.85
CA CYS A 423 12.43 17.05 -16.98
C CYS A 423 12.81 18.06 -15.89
N GLY A 424 14.10 18.31 -15.74
CA GLY A 424 14.57 19.36 -14.86
C GLY A 424 16.08 19.45 -14.80
N THR A 425 16.53 20.57 -14.26
CA THR A 425 17.93 20.89 -14.07
C THR A 425 18.18 21.22 -12.61
N ILE A 426 19.24 20.62 -12.05
CA ILE A 426 19.75 20.88 -10.70
C ILE A 426 21.10 21.56 -10.88
N THR A 427 21.27 22.75 -10.33
CA THR A 427 22.57 23.45 -10.31
C THR A 427 23.06 23.48 -8.88
N VAL A 428 24.15 22.75 -8.60
CA VAL A 428 24.79 22.72 -7.29
C VAL A 428 25.95 23.71 -7.27
N GLY A 429 25.89 24.68 -6.36
CA GLY A 429 26.98 25.63 -6.15
C GLY A 429 28.03 25.09 -5.18
N ASP A 430 29.19 25.76 -5.13
CA ASP A 430 30.30 25.42 -4.21
C ASP A 430 29.86 25.35 -2.74
N ASN A 431 28.82 26.11 -2.39
CA ASN A 431 28.05 25.91 -1.18
C ASN A 431 26.70 25.26 -1.55
N PRO A 432 26.35 24.08 -1.00
CA PRO A 432 25.07 23.42 -1.25
C PRO A 432 23.84 24.32 -1.02
N LEU A 433 23.93 25.31 -0.12
CA LEU A 433 22.86 26.27 0.15
C LEU A 433 22.61 27.28 -0.99
N TRP A 434 23.56 27.43 -1.92
CA TRP A 434 23.44 28.27 -3.11
C TRP A 434 22.90 27.50 -4.32
N SER A 435 22.60 26.21 -4.15
CA SER A 435 22.08 25.38 -5.24
C SER A 435 20.66 25.78 -5.62
N SER A 436 20.25 25.43 -6.83
CA SER A 436 18.92 25.68 -7.37
C SER A 436 18.40 24.50 -8.18
N VAL A 437 17.08 24.39 -8.25
CA VAL A 437 16.35 23.35 -8.97
C VAL A 437 15.25 24.00 -9.80
N ARG A 438 15.15 23.57 -11.06
CA ARG A 438 13.99 23.83 -11.93
C ARG A 438 13.51 22.52 -12.50
N ALA A 439 12.20 22.28 -12.46
CA ALA A 439 11.60 21.07 -13.02
C ALA A 439 10.26 21.36 -13.67
N GLU A 440 9.94 20.58 -14.70
CA GLU A 440 8.70 20.63 -15.46
C GLU A 440 8.09 19.24 -15.53
N ILE A 441 6.78 19.15 -15.36
CA ILE A 441 6.02 17.91 -15.42
C ILE A 441 4.91 18.09 -16.45
N ASP A 442 4.84 17.18 -17.42
CA ASP A 442 3.70 17.10 -18.34
C ASP A 442 2.52 16.47 -17.60
N THR A 443 1.49 17.26 -17.34
CA THR A 443 0.32 16.82 -16.56
C THR A 443 -0.51 15.76 -17.28
N ALA A 444 -0.43 15.68 -18.62
CA ALA A 444 -1.09 14.64 -19.41
C ALA A 444 -0.41 13.27 -19.29
N SER A 445 0.75 13.20 -18.62
CA SER A 445 1.51 11.97 -18.38
C SER A 445 1.10 11.22 -17.10
N VAL A 446 0.07 11.69 -16.41
CA VAL A 446 -0.46 11.07 -15.19
C VAL A 446 -0.87 9.61 -15.44
N ASP A 447 -0.36 8.72 -14.60
CA ASP A 447 -0.65 7.30 -14.61
C ASP A 447 -0.99 6.82 -13.19
N THR A 448 -2.20 6.30 -13.03
CA THR A 448 -2.66 5.66 -11.78
C THR A 448 -2.93 4.17 -11.98
N ARG A 449 -2.40 3.59 -13.05
CA ARG A 449 -2.66 2.23 -13.53
C ARG A 449 -4.14 1.98 -13.86
N ASN A 450 -4.88 3.04 -14.18
CA ASN A 450 -6.29 2.97 -14.53
C ASN A 450 -6.64 4.05 -15.57
N SER A 451 -6.71 3.63 -16.83
CA SER A 451 -6.89 4.53 -17.98
C SER A 451 -8.15 5.40 -17.91
N MET A 452 -9.25 4.91 -17.33
CA MET A 452 -10.48 5.68 -17.17
C MET A 452 -10.29 6.81 -16.15
N ARG A 453 -9.65 6.51 -15.03
CA ARG A 453 -9.31 7.52 -14.01
C ARG A 453 -8.29 8.52 -14.52
N ASP A 454 -7.28 8.07 -15.26
CA ASP A 454 -6.26 8.94 -15.84
C ASP A 454 -6.88 9.90 -16.88
N LYS A 455 -7.90 9.44 -17.62
CA LYS A 455 -8.72 10.32 -18.45
C LYS A 455 -9.47 11.37 -17.61
N HIS A 456 -10.05 10.99 -16.48
CA HIS A 456 -10.73 11.94 -15.58
C HIS A 456 -9.77 12.95 -14.93
N LEU A 457 -8.57 12.50 -14.53
CA LEU A 457 -7.56 13.37 -13.91
C LEU A 457 -7.05 14.45 -14.87
N ARG A 458 -7.01 14.18 -16.17
CA ARG A 458 -6.62 15.17 -17.20
C ARG A 458 -7.71 16.20 -17.49
N ALA A 459 -8.97 15.92 -17.15
CA ALA A 459 -10.09 16.80 -17.45
C ALA A 459 -10.08 18.09 -16.59
N THR A 460 -10.89 19.07 -16.99
CA THR A 460 -10.97 20.43 -16.42
C THR A 460 -11.28 20.48 -14.91
N ASN A 461 -11.98 19.46 -14.39
CA ASN A 461 -12.30 19.38 -12.97
C ASN A 461 -11.11 18.94 -12.09
N PHE A 462 -10.01 18.48 -12.70
CA PHE A 462 -8.82 17.99 -12.01
C PHE A 462 -7.58 18.78 -12.43
N LEU A 463 -6.71 18.21 -13.28
CA LEU A 463 -5.46 18.83 -13.74
C LEU A 463 -5.66 19.77 -14.92
N ASP A 464 -6.76 19.64 -15.66
CA ASP A 464 -7.07 20.47 -16.83
C ASP A 464 -5.91 20.53 -17.83
N SER A 465 -5.38 19.36 -18.18
CA SER A 465 -4.12 19.21 -18.92
C SER A 465 -4.13 19.84 -20.30
N ASP A 466 -5.30 20.02 -20.92
CA ASP A 466 -5.41 20.66 -22.23
C ASP A 466 -5.12 22.18 -22.14
N ASN A 467 -5.52 22.84 -21.04
CA ASN A 467 -5.28 24.28 -20.82
C ASN A 467 -4.03 24.55 -19.97
N HIS A 468 -3.63 23.56 -19.17
CA HIS A 468 -2.49 23.63 -18.25
C HIS A 468 -1.59 22.40 -18.45
N PRO A 469 -0.91 22.28 -19.61
CA PRO A 469 -0.16 21.09 -19.97
C PRO A 469 1.02 20.84 -19.03
N THR A 470 1.59 21.89 -18.44
CA THR A 470 2.81 21.79 -17.64
C THR A 470 2.59 22.26 -16.21
N ALA A 471 3.06 21.47 -15.25
CA ALA A 471 3.29 21.90 -13.88
C ALA A 471 4.77 22.24 -13.68
N TYR A 472 5.05 23.31 -12.95
CA TYR A 472 6.41 23.85 -12.79
C TYR A 472 6.84 23.88 -11.33
N PHE A 473 8.09 23.53 -11.06
CA PHE A 473 8.73 23.78 -9.79
C PHE A 473 10.00 24.63 -9.98
N THR A 474 10.12 25.70 -9.20
CA THR A 474 11.34 26.51 -9.12
C THR A 474 11.74 26.70 -7.66
N SER A 475 12.95 26.26 -7.30
CA SER A 475 13.49 26.51 -5.96
C SER A 475 13.74 28.00 -5.74
N ALA A 476 13.46 28.48 -4.54
CA ALA A 476 13.78 29.83 -4.08
C ALA A 476 14.97 29.85 -3.11
N ARG A 477 15.08 28.83 -2.25
CA ARG A 477 16.14 28.72 -1.26
C ARG A 477 16.33 27.28 -0.80
N ILE A 478 17.57 26.92 -0.50
CA ILE A 478 17.90 25.69 0.20
C ILE A 478 18.36 26.04 1.61
N ARG A 479 17.90 25.29 2.60
CA ARG A 479 18.24 25.47 4.02
C ARG A 479 18.63 24.13 4.62
N THR A 480 19.34 24.18 5.73
CA THR A 480 19.59 22.99 6.56
C THR A 480 18.77 23.07 7.84
N LYS A 481 18.23 21.92 8.28
CA LYS A 481 17.57 21.76 9.56
C LYS A 481 17.81 20.33 10.06
N ASP A 482 18.35 20.20 11.27
CA ASP A 482 18.62 18.90 11.91
C ASP A 482 19.46 17.95 11.02
N GLY A 483 20.46 18.48 10.31
CA GLY A 483 21.31 17.71 9.40
C GLY A 483 20.68 17.35 8.06
N ARG A 484 19.44 17.76 7.79
CA ARG A 484 18.72 17.55 6.51
C ARG A 484 18.66 18.81 5.67
N TYR A 485 18.55 18.65 4.36
CA TYR A 485 18.36 19.75 3.42
C TYR A 485 16.86 19.97 3.16
N LEU A 486 16.42 21.22 3.21
CA LEU A 486 15.07 21.64 2.88
C LEU A 486 15.11 22.54 1.65
N VAL A 487 14.42 22.14 0.58
CA VAL A 487 14.30 22.92 -0.66
C VAL A 487 12.97 23.66 -0.64
N GLU A 488 13.01 24.96 -0.35
CA GLU A 488 11.84 25.84 -0.43
C GLU A 488 11.70 26.34 -1.87
N GLY A 489 10.51 26.22 -2.47
CA GLY A 489 10.27 26.59 -3.86
C GLY A 489 8.83 26.95 -4.17
N ALA A 490 8.63 27.52 -5.35
CA ALA A 490 7.31 27.78 -5.93
C ALA A 490 6.90 26.60 -6.81
N LEU A 491 5.79 25.96 -6.46
CA LEU A 491 5.11 24.95 -7.26
C LEU A 491 3.92 25.60 -7.96
N ALA A 492 3.82 25.42 -9.27
CA ALA A 492 2.72 25.90 -10.10
C ALA A 492 1.95 24.71 -10.69
N ILE A 493 0.68 24.58 -10.35
CA ILE A 493 -0.25 23.58 -10.92
C ILE A 493 -1.51 24.34 -11.33
N ARG A 494 -2.00 24.13 -12.56
CA ARG A 494 -3.16 24.87 -13.10
C ARG A 494 -3.07 26.39 -13.01
N GLY A 495 -1.88 26.92 -13.26
CA GLY A 495 -1.61 28.36 -13.12
C GLY A 495 -1.66 28.89 -11.67
N GLN A 496 -2.01 28.06 -10.68
CA GLN A 496 -1.98 28.42 -9.27
C GLN A 496 -0.58 28.17 -8.71
N VAL A 497 0.02 29.22 -8.16
CA VAL A 497 1.37 29.16 -7.57
C VAL A 497 1.27 29.10 -6.05
N ARG A 498 1.91 28.11 -5.43
CA ARG A 498 2.03 27.98 -3.97
C ARG A 498 3.48 27.72 -3.58
N ARG A 499 3.84 28.17 -2.38
CA ARG A 499 5.14 27.84 -1.79
C ARG A 499 5.06 26.47 -1.16
N VAL A 500 6.04 25.62 -1.46
CA VAL A 500 6.19 24.28 -0.89
C VAL A 500 7.61 24.09 -0.40
N THR A 501 7.78 23.16 0.54
CA THR A 501 9.09 22.77 1.06
C THR A 501 9.27 21.28 0.83
N LEU A 502 10.31 20.91 0.08
CA LEU A 502 10.73 19.53 -0.12
C LEU A 502 11.75 19.14 0.96
N ASP A 503 11.51 18.05 1.67
CA ASP A 503 12.50 17.43 2.56
C ASP A 503 13.41 16.55 1.70
N LEU A 504 14.70 16.90 1.59
CA LEU A 504 15.66 16.35 0.63
C LEU A 504 16.69 15.45 1.32
N PHE A 505 16.86 14.26 0.76
CA PHE A 505 17.85 13.27 1.11
C PHE A 505 18.77 13.03 -0.08
N LEU A 506 20.08 13.15 0.14
CA LEU A 506 21.10 12.76 -0.82
C LEU A 506 21.38 11.26 -0.63
N LEU A 507 21.17 10.48 -1.68
CA LEU A 507 21.34 9.03 -1.65
C LEU A 507 22.77 8.61 -1.98
N GLY A 508 23.46 9.38 -2.83
CA GLY A 508 24.85 9.13 -3.21
C GLY A 508 25.22 9.76 -4.55
N VAL A 509 26.52 9.70 -4.87
CA VAL A 509 27.11 10.16 -6.13
C VAL A 509 28.07 9.07 -6.60
N ASP A 510 27.96 8.66 -7.86
CA ASP A 510 28.83 7.64 -8.45
C ASP A 510 28.95 7.80 -9.97
N ALA A 511 29.97 7.20 -10.58
CA ALA A 511 30.08 7.07 -12.03
C ALA A 511 29.23 5.89 -12.53
N ASP A 512 28.51 6.07 -13.62
CA ASP A 512 27.79 4.98 -14.27
C ASP A 512 28.72 4.12 -15.15
N VAL A 513 28.18 3.01 -15.67
CA VAL A 513 28.90 2.11 -16.58
C VAL A 513 29.39 2.78 -17.88
N SER A 514 28.85 3.96 -18.22
CA SER A 514 29.28 4.77 -19.35
C SER A 514 30.32 5.84 -18.99
N GLY A 515 30.75 5.90 -17.72
CA GLY A 515 31.70 6.86 -17.20
C GLY A 515 31.11 8.24 -16.87
N ARG A 516 29.79 8.41 -16.93
CA ARG A 516 29.14 9.68 -16.57
C ARG A 516 28.83 9.72 -15.09
N THR A 517 29.07 10.86 -14.45
CA THR A 517 28.75 11.05 -13.03
C THR A 517 27.24 11.20 -12.84
N ARG A 518 26.70 10.46 -11.86
CA ARG A 518 25.29 10.47 -11.47
C ARG A 518 25.15 10.80 -10.00
N ALA A 519 24.06 11.49 -9.66
CA ALA A 519 23.67 11.76 -8.29
C ALA A 519 22.23 11.30 -8.05
N GLY A 520 22.00 10.64 -6.91
CA GLY A 520 20.69 10.17 -6.48
C GLY A 520 20.12 11.03 -5.37
N PHE A 521 18.86 11.41 -5.49
CA PHE A 521 18.13 12.22 -4.53
C PHE A 521 16.78 11.60 -4.23
N ARG A 522 16.31 11.78 -2.99
CA ARG A 522 14.95 11.46 -2.59
C ARG A 522 14.34 12.68 -1.92
N ALA A 523 13.10 13.00 -2.25
CA ALA A 523 12.45 14.14 -1.64
C ALA A 523 10.95 13.95 -1.41
N TYR A 524 10.43 14.58 -0.35
CA TYR A 524 9.02 14.47 0.03
C TYR A 524 8.40 15.82 0.34
N THR A 525 7.12 15.96 0.03
CA THR A 525 6.31 17.08 0.55
C THR A 525 4.83 16.72 0.60
N ARG A 526 4.03 17.55 1.26
CA ARG A 526 2.58 17.45 1.28
C ARG A 526 2.00 18.76 0.76
N ILE A 527 1.02 18.65 -0.13
CA ILE A 527 0.30 19.78 -0.70
C ILE A 527 -1.21 19.61 -0.53
N SER A 528 -1.96 20.72 -0.54
CA SER A 528 -3.42 20.70 -0.63
C SER A 528 -3.83 20.85 -2.09
N ARG A 529 -4.58 19.90 -2.65
CA ARG A 529 -5.00 19.98 -4.05
C ARG A 529 -6.03 21.10 -4.29
N SER A 530 -6.86 21.42 -3.28
CA SER A 530 -7.82 22.52 -3.37
C SER A 530 -7.14 23.88 -3.48
N GLU A 531 -5.96 24.06 -2.86
CA GLU A 531 -5.16 25.29 -3.02
C GLU A 531 -4.69 25.52 -4.47
N PHE A 532 -4.58 24.45 -5.28
CA PHE A 532 -4.26 24.51 -6.70
C PHE A 532 -5.50 24.47 -7.61
N GLY A 533 -6.71 24.61 -7.04
CA GLY A 533 -7.97 24.60 -7.77
C GLY A 533 -8.44 23.21 -8.21
N VAL A 534 -7.75 22.13 -7.80
CA VAL A 534 -8.11 20.74 -8.15
C VAL A 534 -9.27 20.28 -7.26
N THR A 535 -10.49 20.67 -7.62
CA THR A 535 -11.69 20.53 -6.78
C THR A 535 -12.56 19.31 -7.10
N GLY A 536 -12.19 18.48 -8.09
CA GLY A 536 -12.96 17.32 -8.57
C GLY A 536 -13.65 16.49 -7.49
N HIS A 537 -14.90 16.87 -7.20
CA HIS A 537 -15.82 16.19 -6.30
C HIS A 537 -17.19 16.13 -6.96
N VAL A 538 -17.86 14.99 -6.84
CA VAL A 538 -19.33 14.95 -6.84
C VAL A 538 -19.74 15.03 -5.37
N PRO A 539 -20.15 16.20 -4.84
CA PRO A 539 -20.69 16.28 -3.50
C PRO A 539 -21.99 15.46 -3.45
N VAL A 540 -21.99 14.39 -2.66
CA VAL A 540 -23.23 13.74 -2.23
C VAL A 540 -23.64 14.45 -0.95
N ALA A 541 -24.80 15.11 -0.96
CA ALA A 541 -25.30 15.89 0.17
C ALA A 541 -25.23 15.07 1.47
N GLY A 542 -24.52 15.61 2.48
CA GLY A 542 -24.40 15.01 3.81
C GLY A 542 -23.30 13.96 4.02
N ARG A 543 -22.42 13.68 3.04
CA ARG A 543 -21.31 12.70 3.21
C ARG A 543 -19.91 13.32 3.03
N ARG A 544 -18.94 12.77 3.78
CA ARG A 544 -17.51 13.15 3.77
C ARG A 544 -16.92 13.00 2.35
N ALA A 545 -15.99 13.89 2.00
CA ALA A 545 -15.30 13.89 0.70
C ALA A 545 -14.67 12.52 0.39
N LEU A 546 -14.99 11.96 -0.79
CA LEU A 546 -14.49 10.66 -1.25
C LEU A 546 -12.96 10.63 -1.46
N ILE A 547 -12.38 11.79 -1.76
CA ILE A 547 -10.95 11.99 -2.04
C ILE A 547 -10.40 13.02 -1.06
N GLY A 548 -9.32 12.70 -0.35
CA GLY A 548 -8.65 13.61 0.56
C GLY A 548 -8.13 14.85 -0.16
N ASP A 549 -8.02 15.96 0.57
CA ASP A 549 -7.45 17.21 0.03
C ASP A 549 -5.92 17.20 0.03
N THR A 550 -5.32 16.55 1.03
CA THR A 550 -3.87 16.39 1.12
C THR A 550 -3.36 15.36 0.12
N VAL A 551 -2.39 15.76 -0.69
CA VAL A 551 -1.62 14.91 -1.60
C VAL A 551 -0.17 14.87 -1.11
N MET A 552 0.37 13.68 -0.89
CA MET A 552 1.79 13.49 -0.62
C MET A 552 2.52 13.33 -1.94
N LEU A 553 3.58 14.11 -2.15
CA LEU A 553 4.49 13.98 -3.28
C LEU A 553 5.72 13.19 -2.82
N GLU A 554 6.07 12.17 -3.58
CA GLU A 554 7.18 11.25 -3.33
C GLU A 554 8.10 11.31 -4.57
N LEU A 555 9.32 11.82 -4.41
CA LEU A 555 10.27 12.00 -5.50
C LEU A 555 11.48 11.08 -5.28
N GLU A 556 11.81 10.29 -6.30
CA GLU A 556 13.07 9.56 -6.38
C GLU A 556 13.76 9.98 -7.68
N ILE A 557 14.85 10.75 -7.58
CA ILE A 557 15.44 11.44 -8.72
C ILE A 557 16.88 10.98 -8.91
N GLN A 558 17.20 10.52 -10.11
CA GLN A 558 18.58 10.38 -10.55
C GLN A 558 18.89 11.50 -11.56
N ALA A 559 20.03 12.17 -11.39
CA ALA A 559 20.49 13.20 -12.29
C ALA A 559 21.89 12.89 -12.81
N VAL A 560 22.16 13.25 -14.06
CA VAL A 560 23.44 13.07 -14.74
C VAL A 560 24.16 14.42 -14.80
N LYS A 561 25.44 14.46 -14.43
CA LYS A 561 26.24 15.68 -14.46
C LYS A 561 26.44 16.13 -15.90
N ASP A 562 26.17 17.40 -16.16
CA ASP A 562 26.49 18.07 -17.42
C ASP A 562 28.01 18.29 -17.48
N HIS A 563 28.58 18.17 -18.68
CA HIS A 563 30.04 18.15 -18.89
C HIS A 563 30.72 19.51 -18.70
#